data_AF-A0A0U5BT59-F1
#
_entry.id   AF-A0A0U5BT59-F1
#
_cell.length_a   1.000
_cell.length_b   1.000
_cell.length_c   1.000
_cell.angle_alpha   90.00
_cell.angle_beta   90.00
_cell.angle_gamma   90.00
#
_symmetry.space_group_name_H-M   'P 1'
#
loop_
_entity.id
_entity.type
_entity.pdbx_description
1 polymer ?
#
loop_
_entity_poly.entity_id
_entity_poly.type
_entity_poly.pdbx_seq_one_letter_code
_entity_poly.pdbx_strand_id
1 'polypeptide(L)'
;SNGYATLLMALSDEDNRQLLERDLRYAWWNNHRVVDAAIGTFIEYGTKDRRKDRESYAEMWRRWIYDDYYRSYLVPLEKYGLVIPHDLIEESWKQIWEKGYVHEVAQFFCTGWLANYWRMDGMTDTDFE
;
A
#
# COMPACT_ATOMS: atom_id res chain seq x y z
N SER A 1 -8.56 17.34 4.07
CA SER A 1 -9.20 18.57 3.57
C SER A 1 -8.46 19.20 2.39
N ASN A 2 -7.14 19.45 2.45
CA ASN A 2 -6.44 20.13 1.35
C ASN A 2 -6.41 19.32 0.04
N GLY A 3 -6.10 18.01 0.08
CA GLY A 3 -6.04 17.19 -1.14
C GLY A 3 -7.38 17.08 -1.86
N TYR A 4 -8.48 16.96 -1.12
CA TYR A 4 -9.84 16.94 -1.69
C TYR A 4 -10.21 18.28 -2.32
N ALA A 5 -9.88 19.41 -1.68
CA ALA A 5 -10.12 20.74 -2.23
C ALA A 5 -9.28 21.00 -3.50
N THR A 6 -8.03 20.57 -3.52
CA THR A 6 -7.17 20.63 -4.71
C THR A 6 -7.73 19.79 -5.85
N LEU A 7 -8.22 18.59 -5.56
CA LEU A 7 -8.82 17.71 -6.57
C LEU A 7 -10.10 18.33 -7.16
N LEU A 8 -10.97 18.89 -6.33
CA LEU A 8 -12.17 19.60 -6.80
C LEU A 8 -11.83 20.86 -7.61
N MET A 9 -10.79 21.60 -7.22
CA MET A 9 -10.30 22.75 -7.99
C MET A 9 -9.76 22.31 -9.35
N ALA A 10 -8.95 21.24 -9.40
CA ALA A 10 -8.40 20.75 -10.65
C ALA A 10 -9.50 20.22 -11.60
N LEU A 11 -10.55 19.62 -11.03
CA LEU A 11 -11.73 19.15 -11.76
C LEU A 11 -12.67 20.26 -12.24
N SER A 12 -12.46 21.52 -11.85
CA SER A 12 -13.26 22.63 -12.41
C SER A 12 -12.96 22.88 -13.89
N ASP A 13 -11.84 22.37 -14.38
CA ASP A 13 -11.45 22.38 -15.77
C ASP A 13 -11.49 20.93 -16.31
N GLU A 14 -12.38 20.67 -17.27
CA GLU A 14 -12.62 19.33 -17.81
C GLU A 14 -11.39 18.76 -18.53
N ASP A 15 -10.52 19.62 -19.09
CA ASP A 15 -9.31 19.19 -19.80
C ASP A 15 -8.30 18.52 -18.86
N ASN A 16 -8.36 18.82 -17.56
CA ASN A 16 -7.48 18.22 -16.56
C ASN A 16 -7.85 16.76 -16.23
N ARG A 17 -9.05 16.30 -16.59
CA ARG A 17 -9.56 14.99 -16.16
C ARG A 17 -8.65 13.84 -16.58
N GLN A 18 -8.21 13.83 -17.85
CA GLN A 18 -7.31 12.78 -18.36
C GLN A 18 -5.94 12.79 -17.66
N LEU A 19 -5.45 13.98 -17.33
CA LEU A 19 -4.18 14.14 -16.60
C LEU A 19 -4.31 13.63 -15.17
N LEU A 20 -5.40 13.98 -14.49
CA LEU A 20 -5.69 13.53 -13.12
C LEU A 20 -5.87 12.02 -13.03
N GLU A 21 -6.58 11.39 -13.97
CA GLU A 21 -6.76 9.94 -14.00
C GLU A 21 -5.43 9.21 -14.22
N ARG A 22 -4.59 9.72 -15.12
CA ARG A 22 -3.24 9.19 -15.34
C ARG A 22 -2.39 9.34 -14.08
N ASP A 23 -2.39 10.52 -13.47
CA ASP A 23 -1.56 10.80 -12.30
C ASP A 23 -2.05 10.00 -11.08
N LEU A 24 -3.35 9.75 -10.95
CA LEU A 24 -3.91 8.86 -9.93
C LEU A 24 -3.38 7.43 -10.06
N ARG A 25 -3.31 6.89 -11.29
CA ARG A 25 -2.74 5.56 -11.55
C ARG A 25 -1.27 5.47 -11.13
N TYR A 26 -0.45 6.45 -11.53
CA TYR A 26 0.97 6.49 -11.17
C TYR A 26 1.18 6.70 -9.67
N ALA A 27 0.45 7.64 -9.08
CA ALA A 27 0.52 7.93 -7.66
C ALA A 27 0.13 6.71 -6.84
N TRP A 28 -0.96 6.01 -7.20
CA TRP A 28 -1.37 4.79 -6.53
C TRP A 28 -0.26 3.73 -6.58
N TRP A 29 0.21 3.40 -7.78
CA TRP A 29 1.20 2.32 -7.95
C TRP A 29 2.52 2.62 -7.24
N ASN A 30 3.01 3.85 -7.36
CA ASN A 30 4.25 4.26 -6.68
C ASN A 30 4.10 4.20 -5.16
N ASN A 31 2.98 4.65 -4.61
CA ASN A 31 2.73 4.58 -3.17
C ASN A 31 2.60 3.13 -2.72
N HIS A 32 1.83 2.28 -3.41
CA HIS A 32 1.74 0.85 -3.13
C HIS A 32 3.13 0.21 -3.05
N ARG A 33 3.96 0.40 -4.08
CA ARG A 33 5.30 -0.22 -4.15
C ARG A 33 6.26 0.28 -3.07
N VAL A 34 6.17 1.53 -2.63
CA VAL A 34 7.10 2.06 -1.62
C VAL A 34 6.59 1.84 -0.20
N VAL A 35 5.32 2.18 0.04
CA VAL A 35 4.73 2.14 1.39
C VAL A 35 4.54 0.71 1.83
N ASP A 36 4.00 -0.18 0.97
CA ASP A 36 3.77 -1.56 1.38
C ASP A 36 5.08 -2.33 1.58
N ALA A 37 6.10 -2.02 0.77
CA ALA A 37 7.45 -2.52 0.96
C ALA A 37 8.02 -2.15 2.33
N ALA A 38 7.96 -0.87 2.71
CA ALA A 38 8.53 -0.39 3.97
C ALA A 38 7.68 -0.77 5.19
N ILE A 39 6.40 -0.38 5.19
CA ILE A 39 5.49 -0.54 6.33
C ILE A 39 5.15 -2.00 6.57
N GLY A 40 4.89 -2.77 5.50
CA GLY A 40 4.66 -4.20 5.63
C GLY A 40 5.87 -4.90 6.25
N THR A 41 7.08 -4.57 5.78
CA THR A 41 8.31 -5.15 6.36
C THR A 41 8.47 -4.79 7.83
N PHE A 42 8.21 -3.54 8.21
CA PHE A 42 8.35 -3.13 9.61
C PHE A 42 7.31 -3.77 10.52
N ILE A 43 6.06 -3.90 10.07
CA ILE A 43 4.97 -4.49 10.85
C ILE A 43 5.18 -5.98 11.08
N GLU A 44 5.65 -6.69 10.05
CA GLU A 44 5.82 -8.15 10.09
C GLU A 44 7.18 -8.56 10.67
N TYR A 45 8.27 -7.90 10.26
CA TYR A 45 9.64 -8.35 10.53
C TYR A 45 10.45 -7.39 11.42
N GLY A 46 10.01 -6.14 11.56
CA GLY A 46 10.69 -5.12 12.38
C GLY A 46 10.40 -5.23 13.88
N THR A 47 9.38 -5.97 14.27
CA THR A 47 8.96 -6.16 15.67
C THR A 47 9.32 -7.54 16.20
N LYS A 48 9.53 -7.63 17.52
CA LYS A 48 9.69 -8.89 18.25
C LYS A 48 8.37 -9.56 18.61
N ASP A 49 7.27 -8.80 18.63
CA ASP A 49 5.93 -9.33 18.88
C ASP A 49 5.30 -9.82 17.57
N ARG A 50 5.54 -11.10 17.26
CA ARG A 50 5.07 -11.80 16.06
C ARG A 50 4.12 -12.94 16.39
N ARG A 51 3.28 -12.76 17.42
CA ARG A 51 2.25 -13.75 17.76
C ARG A 51 1.24 -13.87 16.62
N LYS A 52 0.75 -15.10 16.39
CA LYS A 52 -0.26 -15.42 15.36
C LYS A 52 -1.63 -14.78 15.58
N ASP A 53 -1.96 -14.43 16.83
CA ASP A 53 -3.22 -13.80 17.19
C ASP A 53 -3.23 -12.28 16.91
N ARG A 54 -2.09 -11.74 16.47
CA ARG A 54 -1.97 -10.36 16.03
C ARG A 54 -2.41 -10.22 14.57
N GLU A 55 -3.04 -9.10 14.28
CA GLU A 55 -3.40 -8.70 12.93
C GLU A 55 -2.15 -8.60 12.03
N SER A 56 -2.17 -9.34 10.93
CA SER A 56 -1.14 -9.33 9.89
C SER A 56 -1.22 -8.05 9.06
N TYR A 57 -0.13 -7.70 8.39
CA TYR A 57 -0.10 -6.58 7.45
C TYR A 57 -1.15 -6.72 6.35
N ALA A 58 -1.42 -7.93 5.85
CA ALA A 58 -2.44 -8.15 4.84
C ALA A 58 -3.84 -7.78 5.35
N GLU A 59 -4.18 -8.16 6.59
CA GLU A 59 -5.45 -7.78 7.22
C GLU A 59 -5.52 -6.27 7.47
N MET A 60 -4.43 -5.68 7.97
CA MET A 60 -4.33 -4.23 8.16
C MET A 60 -4.50 -3.48 6.85
N TRP A 61 -3.86 -3.95 5.78
CA TRP A 61 -3.96 -3.36 4.44
C TRP A 61 -5.40 -3.43 3.93
N ARG A 62 -6.09 -4.56 4.15
CA ARG A 62 -7.50 -4.68 3.74
C ARG A 62 -8.37 -3.65 4.45
N ARG A 63 -8.23 -3.49 5.76
CA ARG A 63 -8.98 -2.49 6.50
C ARG A 63 -8.61 -1.06 6.09
N TRP A 64 -7.33 -0.70 6.15
CA TRP A 64 -6.88 0.68 5.96
C TRP A 64 -6.95 1.13 4.51
N ILE A 65 -6.51 0.28 3.58
CA ILE A 65 -6.38 0.66 2.17
C ILE A 65 -7.65 0.30 1.42
N TYR A 66 -8.18 -0.91 1.57
CA TYR A 66 -9.37 -1.31 0.81
C TYR A 66 -10.66 -0.71 1.38
N ASP A 67 -10.94 -0.87 2.67
CA ASP A 67 -12.20 -0.43 3.26
C ASP A 67 -12.22 1.07 3.55
N ASP A 68 -11.18 1.60 4.22
CA ASP A 68 -11.16 3.00 4.64
C ASP A 68 -10.78 3.94 3.49
N TYR A 69 -9.70 3.66 2.75
CA TYR A 69 -9.22 4.59 1.72
C TYR A 69 -9.91 4.39 0.36
N TYR A 70 -9.87 3.18 -0.19
CA TYR A 70 -10.43 2.90 -1.50
C TYR A 70 -11.95 3.04 -1.51
N ARG A 71 -12.65 2.24 -0.70
CA ARG A 71 -14.11 2.20 -0.72
C ARG A 71 -14.75 3.47 -0.19
N SER A 72 -14.24 4.02 0.91
CA SER A 72 -14.88 5.17 1.57
C SER A 72 -14.42 6.53 1.05
N TYR A 73 -13.22 6.63 0.45
CA TYR A 73 -12.69 7.91 -0.06
C TYR A 73 -12.55 7.95 -1.59
N LEU A 74 -11.93 6.96 -2.25
CA LEU A 74 -11.68 7.00 -3.69
C LEU A 74 -12.92 6.74 -4.55
N VAL A 75 -13.67 5.66 -4.28
CA VAL A 75 -14.86 5.30 -5.07
C VAL A 75 -15.88 6.46 -5.14
N PRO A 76 -16.18 7.19 -4.05
CA PRO A 76 -17.06 8.35 -4.12
C PRO A 76 -16.58 9.48 -5.03
N LEU A 77 -15.31 9.51 -5.46
CA LEU A 77 -14.82 10.51 -6.41
C LEU A 77 -15.31 10.28 -7.83
N GLU A 78 -15.78 9.06 -8.15
CA GLU A 78 -16.33 8.75 -9.48
C GLU A 78 -17.57 9.59 -9.81
N LYS A 79 -18.31 10.04 -8.79
CA LYS A 79 -19.46 10.95 -8.98
C LYS A 79 -19.06 12.32 -9.53
N TYR A 80 -17.78 12.68 -9.45
CA TYR A 80 -17.21 13.89 -10.06
C TYR A 80 -16.61 13.63 -11.44
N GLY A 81 -16.84 12.44 -12.01
CA GLY A 81 -16.37 12.04 -13.32
C GLY A 81 -15.02 11.32 -13.32
N LEU A 82 -14.26 11.26 -12.23
CA LEU A 82 -12.98 10.53 -12.27
C LEU A 82 -13.18 9.03 -12.48
N VAL A 83 -12.33 8.41 -13.31
CA VAL A 83 -12.23 6.95 -13.39
C VAL A 83 -11.19 6.46 -12.37
N ILE A 84 -11.65 5.74 -11.34
CA ILE A 84 -10.76 5.17 -10.33
C ILE A 84 -10.11 3.89 -10.88
N PRO A 85 -8.80 3.66 -10.65
CA PRO A 85 -8.10 2.51 -11.20
C PRO A 85 -8.30 1.25 -10.36
N HIS A 86 -9.54 0.76 -10.33
CA HIS A 86 -9.94 -0.44 -9.59
C HIS A 86 -9.04 -1.65 -9.87
N ASP A 87 -8.62 -1.80 -11.13
CA ASP A 87 -7.73 -2.84 -11.61
C ASP A 87 -6.37 -2.82 -10.89
N LEU A 88 -5.79 -1.64 -10.69
CA LEU A 88 -4.51 -1.50 -10.00
C LEU A 88 -4.65 -1.73 -8.49
N ILE A 89 -5.79 -1.38 -7.90
CA ILE A 89 -6.07 -1.60 -6.47
C ILE A 89 -6.18 -3.10 -6.19
N GLU A 90 -6.87 -3.84 -7.06
CA GLU A 90 -6.94 -5.30 -6.98
C GLU A 90 -5.59 -5.96 -7.22
N GLU A 91 -4.82 -5.49 -8.20
CA GLU A 91 -3.47 -6.00 -8.43
C GLU A 91 -2.55 -5.73 -7.23
N SER A 92 -2.68 -4.57 -6.58
CA SER A 92 -1.92 -4.23 -5.36
C SER A 92 -2.21 -5.23 -4.24
N TRP A 93 -3.47 -5.63 -4.08
CA TRP A 93 -3.86 -6.68 -3.15
C TRP A 93 -3.25 -8.04 -3.52
N LYS A 94 -3.30 -8.44 -4.80
CA LYS A 94 -2.68 -9.68 -5.27
C LYS A 94 -1.18 -9.71 -5.04
N GLN A 95 -0.49 -8.59 -5.20
CA GLN A 95 0.94 -8.49 -4.90
C GLN A 95 1.23 -8.85 -3.43
N ILE A 96 0.42 -8.34 -2.51
CA ILE A 96 0.59 -8.60 -1.08
C ILE A 96 0.23 -10.05 -0.74
N TRP A 97 -0.97 -10.48 -1.14
CA TRP A 97 -1.55 -11.74 -0.69
C TRP A 97 -1.07 -12.97 -1.47
N GLU A 98 -1.07 -12.89 -2.81
CA GLU A 98 -0.79 -14.04 -3.67
C GLU A 98 0.70 -14.12 -4.03
N LYS A 99 1.35 -12.98 -4.21
CA LYS A 99 2.75 -12.91 -4.66
C LYS A 99 3.75 -12.70 -3.52
N GLY A 100 3.28 -12.59 -2.28
CA GLY A 100 4.15 -12.47 -1.10
C GLY A 100 5.08 -11.26 -1.13
N TYR A 101 4.67 -10.16 -1.78
CA TYR A 101 5.53 -9.02 -2.07
C TYR A 101 6.30 -8.49 -0.86
N VAL A 102 5.61 -8.35 0.29
CA VAL A 102 6.21 -7.87 1.54
C VAL A 102 7.29 -8.83 2.05
N HIS A 103 7.08 -10.14 1.90
CA HIS A 103 8.02 -11.17 2.32
C HIS A 103 9.28 -11.15 1.44
N GLU A 104 9.15 -10.99 0.12
CA GLU A 104 10.28 -10.87 -0.80
C GLU A 104 11.10 -9.60 -0.51
N VAL A 105 10.43 -8.48 -0.23
CA VAL A 105 11.09 -7.23 0.15
C VAL A 105 11.85 -7.39 1.48
N ALA A 106 11.26 -8.07 2.46
CA ALA A 106 11.94 -8.36 3.72
C ALA A 106 13.19 -9.21 3.52
N GLN A 107 13.13 -10.23 2.66
CA GLN A 107 14.30 -11.04 2.29
C GLN A 107 15.38 -10.20 1.61
N PHE A 108 15.00 -9.28 0.72
CA PHE A 108 15.93 -8.34 0.09
C PHE A 108 16.60 -7.44 1.14
N PHE A 109 15.85 -6.85 2.07
CA PHE A 109 16.43 -6.01 3.12
C PHE A 109 17.33 -6.78 4.09
N CYS A 110 16.96 -8.02 4.46
CA CYS A 110 17.81 -8.89 5.26
C CYS A 110 19.11 -9.27 4.54
N THR A 111 19.04 -9.56 3.23
CA THR A 111 20.21 -9.90 2.43
C THR A 111 21.12 -8.68 2.22
N GLY A 112 20.51 -7.51 2.02
CA GLY A 112 21.19 -6.22 1.83
C GLY A 112 21.63 -5.54 3.13
N TRP A 113 21.69 -6.24 4.27
CA TRP A 113 21.91 -5.65 5.60
C TRP A 113 23.11 -4.70 5.69
N LEU A 114 24.19 -4.97 4.96
CA LEU A 114 25.41 -4.16 4.94
C LEU A 114 25.20 -2.75 4.36
N ALA A 115 24.14 -2.55 3.58
CA ALA A 115 23.78 -1.27 2.97
C ALA A 115 22.69 -0.52 3.76
N ASN A 116 22.12 -1.14 4.80
CA ASN A 116 21.06 -0.54 5.61
C ASN A 116 21.65 0.20 6.82
N TYR A 117 20.98 1.28 7.23
CA TYR A 117 21.28 1.99 8.48
C TYR A 117 20.51 1.44 9.69
N TRP A 118 19.87 0.28 9.53
CA TRP A 118 19.09 -0.42 10.56
C TRP A 118 19.38 -1.92 10.52
N ARG A 119 19.04 -2.59 11.62
CA ARG A 119 19.19 -4.04 11.78
C ARG A 119 17.83 -4.72 11.73
N MET A 120 17.76 -5.85 11.04
CA MET A 120 16.64 -6.79 11.11
C MET A 120 17.12 -8.02 11.86
N ASP A 121 16.33 -8.47 12.82
CA ASP A 121 16.65 -9.68 13.57
C ASP A 121 16.10 -10.91 12.89
N GLY A 122 16.87 -12.00 12.94
CA GLY A 122 16.46 -13.28 12.39
C GLY A 122 15.15 -13.80 12.98
N MET A 123 14.41 -14.54 12.16
CA MET A 123 13.24 -15.29 12.59
C MET A 123 13.67 -16.52 13.41
N THR A 124 12.81 -16.92 14.32
CA THR A 124 12.93 -18.13 15.15
C THR A 124 11.91 -19.17 14.72
N ASP A 125 12.05 -20.42 15.16
CA ASP A 125 11.13 -21.51 14.77
C ASP A 125 9.66 -21.18 15.10
N THR A 126 9.41 -20.48 16.22
CA THR A 126 8.07 -20.03 16.62
C THR A 126 7.45 -19.01 15.65
N ASP A 127 8.27 -18.28 14.88
CA ASP A 127 7.78 -17.31 13.89
C ASP A 127 7.31 -18.00 12.59
N PHE A 128 7.63 -19.29 12.37
CA PHE A 128 7.28 -20.05 11.16
C PHE A 128 6.12 -21.03 11.32
N GLU A 129 5.84 -21.42 12.57
CA GLU A 129 4.64 -22.20 12.88
C GLU A 129 3.40 -21.40 12.51
#